data_AF-A0A9W9LJ05-F1
#
_entry.id   AF-A0A9W9LJ05-F1
#
_cell.length_a   1.000
_cell.length_b   1.000
_cell.length_c   1.000
_cell.angle_alpha   90.00
_cell.angle_beta   90.00
_cell.angle_gamma   90.00
#
_symmetry.space_group_name_H-M   'P 1'
#
loop_
_entity.id
_entity.type
_entity.pdbx_description
1 polymer ?
#
loop_
_entity_poly.entity_id
_entity_poly.type
_entity_poly.pdbx_seq_one_letter_code
_entity_poly.pdbx_strand_id
1 'polypeptide(L)'
;MSTQFTFEINGLYILLSDSGDKSYTFHWGLYLHQSTTSGYLYHLINEPNSTSWRFDPRPSQNVINPNRLFNPIPRKHHLSSVWVKEALFELDDEGYIKLTQSVNEIEVEARNLAIRNKSQGKKTISRSAGSQA
;
A
#
# COMPACT_ATOMS: atom_id res chain seq x y z
N MET A 1 -5.89 16.02 16.90
CA MET A 1 -4.66 15.30 17.33
C MET A 1 -4.20 14.44 16.17
N SER A 2 -2.98 14.62 15.66
CA SER A 2 -2.43 13.76 14.60
C SER A 2 -2.06 12.41 15.22
N THR A 3 -2.73 11.33 14.83
CA THR A 3 -2.27 9.98 15.15
C THR A 3 -0.91 9.77 14.50
N GLN A 4 0.15 9.73 15.29
CA GLN A 4 1.49 9.40 14.82
C GLN A 4 1.57 7.89 14.64
N PHE A 5 1.81 7.48 13.42
CA PHE A 5 2.00 6.08 13.07
C PHE A 5 3.48 5.72 13.20
N THR A 6 3.76 4.63 13.92
CA THR A 6 5.11 4.07 14.01
C THR A 6 5.21 2.91 13.03
N PHE A 7 6.20 2.95 12.16
CA PHE A 7 6.57 1.86 11.25
C PHE A 7 7.81 1.16 11.80
N GLU A 8 7.90 -0.15 11.59
CA GLU A 8 9.06 -0.97 11.93
C GLU A 8 10.13 -0.77 10.86
N ILE A 9 11.38 -0.52 11.28
CA ILE A 9 12.51 -0.39 10.35
C ILE A 9 12.67 -1.71 9.61
N ASN A 10 12.83 -1.63 8.29
CA ASN A 10 12.80 -2.72 7.33
C ASN A 10 11.45 -3.45 7.21
N GLY A 11 10.37 -2.88 7.76
CA GLY A 11 9.02 -3.38 7.56
C GLY A 11 8.49 -3.06 6.17
N LEU A 12 7.90 -4.06 5.52
CA LEU A 12 7.14 -3.92 4.28
C LEU A 12 5.64 -3.76 4.60
N TYR A 13 5.02 -2.71 4.07
CA TYR A 13 3.64 -2.35 4.34
C TYR A 13 2.82 -2.26 3.06
N ILE A 14 1.58 -2.72 3.12
CA ILE A 14 0.57 -2.43 2.11
C ILE A 14 -0.20 -1.18 2.56
N LEU A 15 -0.23 -0.15 1.72
CA LEU A 15 -0.95 1.09 2.00
C LEU A 15 -2.24 1.15 1.18
N LEU A 16 -3.38 1.30 1.86
CA LEU A 16 -4.68 1.54 1.22
C LEU A 16 -5.13 2.96 1.54
N SER A 17 -5.30 3.77 0.50
CA SER A 17 -5.80 5.14 0.60
C SER A 17 -7.13 5.28 -0.12
N ASP A 18 -8.10 5.93 0.52
CA ASP A 18 -9.40 6.23 -0.10
C ASP A 18 -9.19 7.12 -1.33
N SER A 19 -9.77 6.73 -2.46
CA SER A 19 -9.72 7.50 -3.70
C SER A 19 -10.57 8.77 -3.66
N GLY A 20 -11.40 8.94 -2.63
CA GLY A 20 -12.23 10.14 -2.44
C GLY A 20 -13.51 10.15 -3.28
N ASP A 21 -13.80 9.08 -4.00
CA ASP A 21 -15.07 8.88 -4.68
C ASP A 21 -16.06 8.11 -3.78
N LYS A 22 -17.34 8.09 -4.17
CA LYS A 22 -18.40 7.38 -3.43
C LYS A 22 -18.24 5.85 -3.45
N SER A 23 -17.23 5.32 -4.13
CA SER A 23 -16.97 3.89 -4.20
C SER A 23 -16.12 3.42 -3.00
N TYR A 24 -16.25 2.15 -2.62
CA TYR A 24 -15.32 1.47 -1.71
C TYR A 24 -14.08 0.99 -2.48
N THR A 25 -13.56 1.81 -3.40
CA THR A 25 -12.29 1.55 -4.06
C THR A 25 -11.17 2.24 -3.30
N PHE A 26 -9.99 1.62 -3.32
CA PHE A 26 -8.83 2.11 -2.62
C PHE A 26 -7.67 2.15 -3.61
N HIS A 27 -6.82 3.16 -3.47
CA HIS A 27 -5.51 3.15 -4.07
C HIS A 27 -4.59 2.28 -3.21
N TRP A 28 -3.91 1.33 -3.86
CA TRP A 28 -2.98 0.41 -3.22
C TRP A 28 -1.55 0.84 -3.54
N GLY A 29 -0.67 0.77 -2.53
CA GLY A 29 0.77 1.01 -2.63
C GLY A 29 1.55 0.05 -1.75
N LEU A 30 2.83 -0.17 -2.09
CA LEU A 30 3.77 -0.89 -1.24
C LEU A 30 4.76 0.10 -0.65
N TYR A 31 5.00 0.02 0.66
CA TYR A 31 5.91 0.91 1.36
C TYR A 31 6.94 0.11 2.14
N LEU A 32 8.21 0.29 1.80
CA LEU A 32 9.33 -0.26 2.56
C LEU A 32 9.88 0.83 3.47
N HIS A 33 9.71 0.68 4.77
CA HIS A 33 10.27 1.59 5.76
C HIS A 33 11.74 1.25 6.00
N GLN A 34 12.66 2.20 5.83
CA GLN A 34 14.11 1.92 5.88
C GLN A 34 14.83 2.62 7.03
N SER A 35 14.27 3.70 7.55
CA SER A 35 14.79 4.40 8.72
C SER A 35 13.65 5.02 9.50
N THR A 36 13.93 5.50 10.70
CA THR A 36 12.95 6.18 11.58
C THR A 36 12.16 7.31 10.90
N THR A 37 12.63 7.86 9.79
CA THR A 37 12.00 8.99 9.09
C THR A 37 11.81 8.80 7.59
N SER A 38 12.31 7.70 7.01
CA SER A 38 12.34 7.51 5.57
C SER A 38 12.05 6.08 5.12
N GLY A 39 11.60 5.97 3.87
CA GLY A 39 11.45 4.70 3.17
C GLY A 39 11.16 4.93 1.70
N TYR A 40 10.86 3.85 0.98
CA TYR A 40 10.45 3.89 -0.42
C TYR A 40 8.98 3.52 -0.55
N LEU A 41 8.23 4.37 -1.25
CA LEU A 41 6.87 4.09 -1.68
C LEU A 41 6.91 3.64 -3.14
N TYR A 42 6.35 2.46 -3.39
CA TYR A 42 6.19 1.87 -4.70
C TYR A 42 4.71 1.92 -5.08
N HIS A 43 4.43 2.46 -6.27
CA HIS A 43 3.12 2.38 -6.90
C HIS A 43 3.28 2.02 -8.38
N LEU A 44 2.23 1.44 -8.95
CA LEU A 44 2.10 1.36 -10.40
C LEU A 44 1.50 2.67 -10.93
N ILE A 45 2.21 3.32 -11.85
CA ILE A 45 1.67 4.43 -12.63
C ILE A 45 1.51 4.03 -14.08
N ASN A 46 0.50 4.60 -14.72
CA ASN A 46 0.37 4.62 -16.15
C ASN A 46 0.63 6.06 -16.63
N GLU A 47 1.38 6.21 -17.72
CA GLU A 47 1.50 7.51 -18.37
C GLU A 47 0.16 7.91 -19.01
N PRO A 48 -0.18 9.21 -19.05
CA PRO A 48 -1.30 9.67 -19.85
C PRO A 48 -1.15 9.14 -21.28
N ASN A 49 -2.17 8.42 -21.77
CA ASN A 49 -2.23 7.82 -23.11
C ASN A 49 -1.29 6.62 -23.36
N SER A 50 -0.74 6.00 -22.33
CA SER A 50 0.02 4.75 -22.44
C SER A 50 -0.82 3.55 -21.99
N THR A 51 -0.49 2.36 -22.50
CA THR A 51 -0.92 1.07 -21.93
C THR A 51 0.20 0.42 -21.13
N SER A 52 1.40 1.01 -21.16
CA SER A 52 2.59 0.53 -20.47
C SER A 52 2.59 1.04 -19.03
N TRP A 53 2.51 0.12 -18.09
CA TRP A 53 2.65 0.38 -16.67
C TRP A 53 4.11 0.49 -16.29
N ARG A 54 4.46 1.43 -15.41
CA ARG A 54 5.79 1.49 -14.82
C ARG A 54 5.74 1.58 -13.31
N PHE A 55 6.70 0.92 -12.67
CA PHE A 55 7.02 1.14 -11.27
C PHE A 55 7.65 2.52 -11.11
N ASP A 56 7.10 3.33 -10.21
CA ASP A 56 7.65 4.63 -9.87
C ASP A 56 8.04 4.63 -8.39
N PRO A 57 9.30 4.27 -8.07
CA PRO A 57 9.79 4.30 -6.71
C PRO A 57 9.96 5.76 -6.29
N ARG A 58 9.21 6.18 -5.27
CA ARG A 58 9.34 7.52 -4.71
C ARG A 58 10.00 7.47 -3.35
N PRO A 59 11.11 8.20 -3.14
CA PRO A 59 11.63 8.38 -1.79
C PRO A 59 10.58 9.12 -0.98
N SER A 60 10.23 8.56 0.17
CA SER A 60 9.26 9.16 1.07
C SER A 60 9.94 9.56 2.37
N GLN A 61 10.09 10.87 2.55
CA GLN A 61 10.46 11.49 3.82
C GLN A 61 9.19 11.97 4.51
N ASN A 62 9.03 11.64 5.79
CA ASN A 62 7.86 12.03 6.58
C ASN A 62 6.52 11.54 5.98
N VAL A 63 6.38 10.22 5.77
CA VAL A 63 5.08 9.56 5.44
C VAL A 63 3.95 9.93 6.44
N ILE A 64 4.34 10.52 7.58
CA ILE A 64 3.47 11.13 8.59
C ILE A 64 2.58 12.26 8.02
N ASN A 65 2.88 12.82 6.84
CA ASN A 65 2.01 13.82 6.20
C ASN A 65 1.10 13.21 5.09
N PRO A 66 -0.20 12.99 5.38
CA PRO A 66 -1.13 12.38 4.42
C PRO A 66 -1.37 13.23 3.16
N ASN A 67 -1.01 14.52 3.19
CA ASN A 67 -1.26 15.46 2.09
C ASN A 67 -0.29 15.29 0.90
N ARG A 68 0.79 14.52 1.02
CA ARG A 68 1.77 14.33 -0.07
C ARG A 68 1.53 13.08 -0.94
N LEU A 69 0.51 12.28 -0.63
CA LEU A 69 0.08 11.16 -1.47
C LEU A 69 -0.78 11.59 -2.67
N PHE A 70 -1.05 12.89 -2.83
CA PHE A 70 -2.04 13.42 -3.76
C PHE A 70 -1.41 14.25 -4.89
N ASN A 71 -0.72 13.58 -5.83
CA ASN A 71 -0.74 14.06 -7.20
C ASN A 71 -1.75 13.19 -7.97
N PRO A 72 -2.85 13.75 -8.50
CA PRO A 72 -3.86 12.98 -9.21
C PRO A 72 -3.30 12.56 -10.57
N ILE A 73 -2.87 11.31 -10.67
CA ILE A 73 -2.57 10.65 -11.96
C ILE A 73 -3.88 10.01 -12.45
N PRO A 74 -4.17 9.95 -13.76
CA PRO A 74 -5.40 9.34 -14.27
C PRO A 74 -5.38 7.82 -13.98
N ARG A 75 -6.15 7.37 -13.00
CA ARG A 75 -6.11 6.00 -12.47
C ARG A 75 -7.20 5.14 -13.10
N LYS A 76 -6.84 4.01 -13.74
CA LYS A 76 -7.77 2.88 -13.85
C LYS A 76 -7.70 2.06 -12.56
N HIS A 77 -8.75 2.19 -11.75
CA HIS A 77 -8.90 1.65 -10.39
C HIS A 77 -8.95 0.12 -10.30
N HIS A 78 -8.90 -0.61 -11.41
CA HIS A 78 -9.24 -2.03 -11.46
C HIS A 78 -8.05 -2.99 -11.31
N LEU A 79 -6.81 -2.50 -11.33
CA LEU A 79 -5.59 -3.33 -11.30
C LEU A 79 -4.64 -3.00 -10.14
N SER A 80 -4.99 -2.06 -9.26
CA SER A 80 -4.09 -1.62 -8.18
C SER A 80 -3.85 -2.69 -7.12
N SER A 81 -4.81 -3.58 -6.83
CA SER A 81 -4.57 -4.70 -5.93
C SER A 81 -3.86 -5.87 -6.62
N VAL A 82 -4.03 -6.04 -7.94
CA VAL A 82 -3.42 -7.13 -8.72
C VAL A 82 -1.90 -7.05 -8.65
N TRP A 83 -1.31 -5.89 -8.95
CA TRP A 83 0.15 -5.76 -8.93
C TRP A 83 0.74 -5.90 -7.53
N VAL A 84 0.04 -5.45 -6.48
CA VAL A 84 0.51 -5.63 -5.10
C VAL A 84 0.58 -7.12 -4.77
N LYS A 85 -0.42 -7.90 -5.22
CA LYS A 85 -0.40 -9.36 -5.03
C LYS A 85 0.74 -10.02 -5.80
N GLU A 86 0.98 -9.61 -7.04
CA GLU A 86 2.10 -10.12 -7.84
C GLU A 86 3.44 -9.83 -7.17
N ALA A 87 3.65 -8.59 -6.70
CA ALA A 87 4.87 -8.20 -6.00
C ALA A 87 5.04 -8.97 -4.67
N LEU A 88 3.96 -9.17 -3.90
CA LEU A 88 4.03 -9.98 -2.68
C LEU A 88 4.36 -11.44 -2.96
N PHE A 89 3.80 -12.00 -4.04
CA PHE A 89 4.08 -13.37 -4.47
C PHE A 89 5.54 -13.52 -4.89
N GLU A 90 6.07 -12.61 -5.71
CA GLU A 90 7.47 -12.61 -6.16
C GLU A 90 8.44 -12.44 -4.99
N LEU A 91 8.16 -11.52 -4.06
CA LEU A 91 8.99 -11.31 -2.87
C LEU A 91 9.02 -12.54 -1.94
N ASP A 92 7.93 -13.29 -1.85
CA ASP A 92 7.84 -14.54 -1.07
C ASP A 92 8.57 -15.68 -1.78
N ASP A 93 8.37 -15.83 -3.09
CA ASP A 93 9.01 -16.85 -3.93
C ASP A 93 10.54 -16.68 -3.99
N GLU A 94 11.02 -15.43 -4.08
CA GLU A 94 12.45 -15.09 -4.00
C GLU A 94 13.02 -15.14 -2.56
N GLY A 95 12.17 -15.29 -1.55
CA GLY A 95 12.56 -15.45 -0.15
C GLY A 95 12.94 -14.16 0.59
N TYR A 96 12.55 -12.98 0.07
CA TYR A 96 12.75 -11.70 0.78
C TYR A 96 11.74 -11.48 1.90
N ILE A 97 10.52 -12.02 1.74
CA ILE A 97 9.49 -12.06 2.78
C ILE A 97 9.03 -13.50 2.97
N LYS A 98 8.24 -13.72 4.02
CA LYS A 98 7.63 -15.01 4.27
C LYS A 98 6.14 -14.86 4.58
N LEU A 99 5.31 -15.30 3.64
CA LEU A 99 3.88 -15.29 3.76
C LEU A 99 3.38 -16.62 4.37
N THR A 100 2.45 -16.53 5.29
CA THR A 100 1.76 -17.70 5.90
C THR A 100 0.39 -17.97 5.29
N GLN A 101 -0.06 -17.08 4.43
CA GLN A 101 -1.36 -17.11 3.78
C GLN A 101 -1.22 -16.71 2.32
N SER A 102 -2.21 -17.03 1.51
CA SER A 102 -2.22 -16.62 0.12
C SER A 102 -2.31 -15.09 -0.03
N VAL A 103 -1.73 -14.56 -1.11
CA VAL A 103 -1.83 -13.12 -1.44
C VAL A 103 -3.29 -12.64 -1.60
N ASN A 104 -4.21 -13.55 -1.93
CA ASN A 104 -5.65 -13.26 -1.99
C ASN A 104 -6.25 -13.09 -0.59
N GLU A 105 -5.85 -13.90 0.39
CA GLU A 105 -6.29 -13.72 1.79
C GLU A 105 -5.76 -12.41 2.38
N ILE A 106 -4.51 -12.06 2.08
CA ILE A 106 -3.89 -10.78 2.48
C ILE A 106 -4.64 -9.59 1.82
N GLU A 107 -5.01 -9.69 0.54
CA GLU A 107 -5.82 -8.68 -0.13
C GLU A 107 -7.18 -8.49 0.57
N VAL A 108 -7.87 -9.59 0.88
CA VAL A 108 -9.17 -9.55 1.58
C VAL A 108 -9.02 -8.93 2.96
N GLU A 109 -7.98 -9.30 3.71
CA GLU A 109 -7.67 -8.72 5.03
C GLU A 109 -7.48 -7.20 4.94
N ALA A 110 -6.57 -6.75 4.07
CA ALA A 110 -6.24 -5.34 3.90
C ALA A 110 -7.47 -4.53 3.44
N ARG A 111 -8.25 -5.06 2.49
CA ARG A 111 -9.48 -4.43 2.01
C ARG A 111 -10.53 -4.31 3.12
N ASN A 112 -10.73 -5.35 3.92
CA ASN A 112 -11.69 -5.33 5.03
C ASN A 112 -11.28 -4.32 6.11
N LEU A 113 -9.98 -4.17 6.38
CA LEU A 113 -9.46 -3.15 7.27
C LEU A 113 -9.69 -1.74 6.72
N ALA A 114 -9.42 -1.51 5.43
CA ALA A 114 -9.63 -0.21 4.80
C ALA A 114 -11.11 0.20 4.74
N ILE A 115 -12.03 -0.73 4.44
CA ILE A 115 -13.49 -0.48 4.50
C ILE A 115 -13.92 -0.07 5.91
N ARG A 116 -13.47 -0.81 6.94
CA ARG A 116 -13.75 -0.47 8.34
C ARG A 116 -13.20 0.90 8.70
N ASN A 117 -11.97 1.21 8.30
CA ASN A 117 -11.34 2.50 8.53
C ASN A 117 -12.09 3.66 7.86
N LYS A 118 -12.50 3.49 6.60
CA LYS A 118 -13.32 4.48 5.87
C LYS A 118 -14.64 4.74 6.59
N SER A 119 -15.35 3.68 6.99
CA SER A 119 -16.63 3.82 7.71
C SER A 119 -16.50 4.52 9.07
N GLN A 120 -15.32 4.43 9.69
CA GLN A 120 -15.02 5.02 11.00
C GLN A 120 -14.25 6.35 10.91
N GLY A 121 -13.93 6.84 9.71
CA GLY A 121 -13.14 8.06 9.51
C GLY A 121 -11.74 8.01 10.14
N LYS A 122 -11.14 6.83 10.28
CA LYS A 122 -9.87 6.63 11.00
C LYS A 122 -8.76 6.11 10.08
N LYS A 123 -7.52 6.20 10.57
CA LYS A 123 -6.33 5.62 9.97
C LYS A 123 -5.70 4.64 10.96
N THR A 124 -5.19 3.50 10.50
CA THR A 124 -4.57 2.49 11.36
C THR A 124 -3.37 1.84 10.68
N ILE A 125 -2.49 1.25 11.50
CA ILE A 125 -1.48 0.28 11.08
C ILE A 125 -1.75 -1.02 11.84
N SER A 126 -1.64 -2.14 11.15
CA SER A 126 -1.75 -3.48 11.74
C SER A 126 -0.80 -4.43 11.03
N ARG A 127 -0.21 -5.37 11.76
CA ARG A 127 0.53 -6.50 11.18
C ARG A 127 -0.47 -7.48 10.57
N SER A 128 -0.20 -7.97 9.36
CA SER A 128 -1.06 -8.96 8.70
C SER A 128 -0.92 -10.32 9.39
N ALA A 129 -2.03 -11.05 9.50
CA ALA A 129 -2.03 -12.44 9.97
C ALA A 129 -1.28 -13.37 9.00
N GLY A 130 -1.17 -12.97 7.73
CA GLY A 130 -0.47 -13.66 6.66
C GLY A 130 1.03 -13.39 6.59
N SER A 131 1.64 -12.72 7.58
CA SER A 131 3.08 -12.43 7.61
C SER A 131 3.78 -13.10 8.80
N GLN A 132 4.96 -13.69 8.57
CA GLN A 132 5.90 -14.04 9.64
C GLN A 132 6.90 -12.90 9.85
N ALA A 133 7.22 -12.64 11.12
CA ALA A 133 8.32 -11.76 11.53
C ALA A 133 9.59 -12.58 11.77
#